data_AF-A0A7V9LBR5-F1
#
_entry.id   AF-A0A7V9LBR5-F1
#
_cell.length_a   1.000
_cell.length_b   1.000
_cell.length_c   1.000
_cell.angle_alpha   90.00
_cell.angle_beta   90.00
_cell.angle_gamma   90.00
#
_symmetry.space_group_name_H-M   'P 1'
#
loop_
_entity.id
_entity.type
_entity.pdbx_description
1 polymer ?
#
loop_
_entity_poly.entity_id
_entity_poly.type
_entity_poly.pdbx_seq_one_letter_code
_entity_poly.pdbx_strand_id
1 'polypeptide(L)'
;MGVLVLGMGVYLFFEVRSRPAAPQARTAAKAAEPEAEDKEDKEVGEAKAQPAGDRPYTPGIRGMARKVENEKVGDPARGDAGSAPALGSEDPPADGKLEGPKLEAVMAEANRAYDKMEFDDARSIAQKVLKQHPTNTRMLRVMASAHCIESDTAEAQKYFNLLPPPDREQMKTRCARYGVTFTDPPAK
;
A
#
# COMPACT_ATOMS: atom_id res chain seq x y z
N MET A 1 33.16 38.76 26.42
CA MET A 1 33.08 38.93 24.95
C MET A 1 32.82 37.56 24.33
N GLY A 2 31.58 37.26 23.90
CA GLY A 2 31.29 35.93 23.33
C GLY A 2 29.83 35.68 23.00
N VAL A 3 29.06 36.70 22.63
CA VAL A 3 27.60 36.58 22.34
C VAL A 3 27.27 37.07 20.92
N LEU A 4 28.24 37.11 20.00
CA LEU A 4 28.08 37.81 18.71
C LEU A 4 28.23 36.94 17.45
N VAL A 5 28.10 35.61 17.53
CA VAL A 5 28.29 34.73 16.36
C VAL A 5 27.05 33.92 15.94
N LEU A 6 25.95 33.95 16.70
CA LEU A 6 24.76 33.12 16.38
C LEU A 6 23.71 33.80 15.48
N GLY A 7 23.83 35.09 15.16
CA GLY A 7 22.79 35.83 14.44
C GLY A 7 22.78 35.69 12.91
N MET A 8 23.90 35.30 12.29
CA MET A 8 24.06 35.41 10.83
C MET A 8 23.66 34.13 10.05
N GLY A 9 23.48 32.99 10.73
CA GLY A 9 23.14 31.71 10.08
C GLY A 9 21.66 31.54 9.72
N VAL A 10 20.75 32.30 10.35
CA VAL A 10 19.29 32.16 10.14
C VAL A 10 18.82 32.93 8.91
N TYR A 11 19.56 33.94 8.45
CA TYR A 11 19.11 34.81 7.35
C TYR A 11 19.26 34.16 5.97
N LEU A 12 20.28 33.30 5.76
CA LEU A 12 20.51 32.68 4.45
C LEU A 12 19.55 31.52 4.12
N PHE A 13 18.79 31.01 5.08
CA PHE A 13 17.83 29.92 4.82
C PHE A 13 16.43 30.43 4.40
N PHE A 14 16.11 31.71 4.64
CA PHE A 14 14.82 32.29 4.28
C PHE A 14 14.76 32.83 2.85
N GLU A 15 15.90 33.14 2.23
CA GLU A 15 15.95 33.83 0.93
C GLU A 15 15.77 32.90 -0.30
N VAL A 16 15.73 31.58 -0.10
CA VAL A 16 15.49 30.61 -1.19
C VAL A 16 14.00 30.33 -1.43
N ARG A 17 13.10 30.80 -0.55
CA ARG A 17 11.65 30.52 -0.64
C ARG A 17 10.80 31.56 -1.39
N SER A 18 11.42 32.61 -1.94
CA SER A 18 10.70 33.72 -2.57
C SER A 18 10.79 33.72 -4.10
N ARG A 19 10.43 32.61 -4.76
CA ARG A 19 10.04 32.65 -6.19
C ARG A 19 8.53 32.45 -6.32
N PRO A 20 7.74 33.54 -6.42
CA PRO A 20 6.35 33.43 -6.84
C PRO A 20 6.31 32.98 -8.31
N ALA A 21 5.65 31.86 -8.58
CA ALA A 21 5.27 31.50 -9.94
C ALA A 21 4.29 32.55 -10.47
N ALA A 22 4.67 33.22 -11.56
CA ALA A 22 3.87 34.23 -12.20
C ALA A 22 2.52 33.67 -12.71
N PRO A 23 1.42 34.44 -12.63
CA PRO A 23 0.12 34.04 -13.16
C PRO A 23 0.15 34.10 -14.70
N GLN A 24 0.00 32.96 -15.37
CA GLN A 24 -0.31 32.97 -16.79
C GLN A 24 -1.80 33.27 -16.97
N ALA A 25 -2.03 34.45 -17.55
CA ALA A 25 -3.32 34.99 -17.90
C ALA A 25 -4.04 34.12 -18.92
N ARG A 26 -5.35 34.05 -18.72
CA ARG A 26 -6.35 33.55 -19.65
C ARG A 26 -6.29 34.33 -20.96
N THR A 27 -6.19 33.64 -22.08
CA THR A 27 -6.73 34.11 -23.37
C THR A 27 -8.06 33.41 -23.60
N ALA A 28 -9.13 34.18 -23.43
CA ALA A 28 -10.47 33.82 -23.88
C ALA A 28 -10.65 34.27 -25.34
N ALA A 29 -11.65 33.65 -25.97
CA ALA A 29 -12.29 33.98 -27.24
C ALA A 29 -11.67 33.37 -28.51
N LYS A 30 -12.34 32.31 -29.01
CA LYS A 30 -13.09 32.43 -30.26
C LYS A 30 -14.24 31.42 -30.32
N ALA A 31 -15.45 31.96 -30.25
CA ALA A 31 -16.69 31.27 -30.60
C ALA A 31 -16.76 31.08 -32.13
N ALA A 32 -17.22 29.90 -32.55
CA ALA A 32 -17.82 29.63 -33.85
C ALA A 32 -18.60 28.29 -33.77
N GLU A 33 -19.88 28.39 -33.43
CA GLU A 33 -20.95 27.56 -34.02
C GLU A 33 -21.42 28.31 -35.30
N PRO A 34 -21.99 27.66 -36.35
CA PRO A 34 -23.14 26.73 -36.23
C PRO A 34 -23.25 25.61 -37.30
N GLU A 35 -24.40 24.90 -37.25
CA GLU A 35 -25.07 24.04 -38.27
C GLU A 35 -24.58 22.58 -38.41
N ALA A 36 -25.36 21.53 -38.05
CA ALA A 36 -26.70 21.07 -38.47
C ALA A 36 -26.73 20.41 -39.87
N GLU A 37 -26.65 19.08 -39.91
CA GLU A 37 -27.26 18.11 -40.86
C GLU A 37 -27.08 16.73 -40.18
N ASP A 38 -28.07 16.06 -39.60
CA ASP A 38 -29.32 15.52 -40.15
C ASP A 38 -29.12 14.68 -41.42
N LYS A 39 -29.08 13.35 -41.24
CA LYS A 39 -29.64 12.39 -42.19
C LYS A 39 -29.94 11.05 -41.52
N GLU A 40 -31.24 10.95 -41.24
CA GLU A 40 -32.09 9.79 -41.10
C GLU A 40 -31.78 8.59 -42.01
N ASP A 41 -32.01 7.42 -41.40
CA ASP A 41 -32.70 6.24 -41.89
C ASP A 41 -32.11 5.37 -43.01
N LYS A 42 -31.79 4.13 -42.60
CA LYS A 42 -32.34 2.97 -43.32
C LYS A 42 -32.76 1.83 -42.37
N GLU A 43 -34.06 1.57 -42.42
CA GLU A 43 -34.83 0.42 -41.97
C GLU A 43 -34.11 -0.94 -42.09
N VAL A 44 -34.12 -1.75 -41.02
CA VAL A 44 -35.11 -2.81 -40.69
C VAL A 44 -35.14 -3.97 -41.70
N GLY A 45 -34.50 -5.06 -41.27
CA GLY A 45 -34.57 -6.38 -41.89
C GLY A 45 -34.38 -7.44 -40.81
N GLU A 46 -35.51 -7.88 -40.27
CA GLU A 46 -35.77 -8.81 -39.17
C GLU A 46 -35.13 -10.20 -39.33
N ALA A 47 -34.39 -10.66 -38.31
CA ALA A 47 -34.17 -12.09 -38.05
C ALA A 47 -33.84 -12.37 -36.57
N LYS A 48 -34.89 -12.71 -35.80
CA LYS A 48 -34.94 -13.64 -34.66
C LYS A 48 -33.77 -13.69 -33.64
N ALA A 49 -34.11 -13.28 -32.41
CA ALA A 49 -33.91 -13.96 -31.11
C ALA A 49 -32.93 -15.17 -31.06
N GLN A 50 -31.96 -15.31 -30.14
CA GLN A 50 -31.97 -15.16 -28.67
C GLN A 50 -30.51 -15.34 -28.10
N PRO A 51 -30.19 -15.34 -26.77
CA PRO A 51 -29.37 -14.33 -26.10
C PRO A 51 -28.02 -14.81 -25.48
N ALA A 52 -27.29 -13.86 -24.88
CA ALA A 52 -26.32 -13.98 -23.76
C ALA A 52 -25.30 -15.12 -23.77
N GLY A 53 -24.05 -14.78 -24.13
CA GLY A 53 -22.87 -15.62 -23.95
C GLY A 53 -21.91 -15.05 -22.91
N ASP A 54 -22.31 -15.02 -21.63
CA ASP A 54 -21.40 -14.90 -20.50
C ASP A 54 -20.58 -16.19 -20.38
N ARG A 55 -19.28 -16.12 -20.63
CA ARG A 55 -18.35 -17.22 -20.33
C ARG A 55 -17.43 -16.82 -19.16
N PRO A 56 -17.61 -17.39 -17.96
CA PRO A 56 -16.73 -17.16 -16.82
C PRO A 56 -15.37 -17.85 -17.02
N TYR A 57 -14.30 -17.10 -16.74
CA TYR A 57 -12.93 -17.59 -16.63
C TYR A 57 -12.76 -18.40 -15.34
N THR A 58 -12.31 -19.66 -15.46
CA THR A 58 -11.99 -20.55 -14.33
C THR A 58 -10.47 -20.77 -14.27
N PRO A 59 -9.78 -20.42 -13.16
CA PRO A 59 -8.43 -20.90 -12.92
C PRO A 59 -8.47 -22.35 -12.41
N GLY A 60 -7.76 -23.23 -13.11
CA GLY A 60 -7.78 -24.68 -12.91
C GLY A 60 -7.18 -25.14 -11.57
N ILE A 61 -8.01 -25.82 -10.78
CA ILE A 61 -7.57 -26.76 -9.74
C ILE A 61 -7.47 -28.14 -10.41
N ARG A 62 -6.25 -28.61 -10.60
CA ARG A 62 -5.96 -29.98 -11.05
C ARG A 62 -6.26 -30.93 -9.88
N GLY A 63 -7.25 -31.79 -10.09
CA GLY A 63 -7.87 -32.59 -9.05
C GLY A 63 -7.00 -33.68 -8.43
N MET A 64 -7.37 -34.02 -7.20
CA MET A 64 -7.42 -35.39 -6.72
C MET A 64 -8.81 -35.62 -6.15
N ALA A 65 -9.62 -36.36 -6.89
CA ALA A 65 -10.93 -36.83 -6.46
C ALA A 65 -10.73 -37.90 -5.38
N ARG A 66 -11.16 -37.61 -4.14
CA ARG A 66 -11.51 -38.64 -3.16
C ARG A 66 -13.02 -38.64 -3.01
N LYS A 67 -13.62 -39.73 -3.49
CA LYS A 67 -15.02 -40.11 -3.29
C LYS A 67 -15.26 -40.25 -1.78
N VAL A 68 -16.04 -39.37 -1.18
CA VAL A 68 -16.61 -39.58 0.16
C VAL A 68 -18.11 -39.41 0.02
N GLU A 69 -18.78 -40.51 0.30
CA GLU A 69 -20.22 -40.65 0.25
C GLU A 69 -20.87 -39.83 1.37
N ASN A 70 -21.96 -39.20 0.97
CA ASN A 70 -23.06 -38.63 1.73
C ASN A 70 -23.15 -39.09 3.20
N GLU A 71 -22.72 -38.22 4.14
CA GLU A 71 -23.10 -38.34 5.55
C GLU A 71 -23.58 -36.99 6.07
N LYS A 72 -24.84 -36.99 6.50
CA LYS A 72 -25.58 -35.90 7.11
C LYS A 72 -24.97 -35.59 8.48
N VAL A 73 -24.13 -34.56 8.58
CA VAL A 73 -23.68 -34.02 9.87
C VAL A 73 -23.47 -32.50 9.77
N GLY A 74 -24.31 -31.75 10.48
CA GLY A 74 -24.02 -30.47 11.11
C GLY A 74 -23.66 -29.27 10.23
N ASP A 75 -24.48 -28.21 10.33
CA ASP A 75 -24.02 -26.83 10.12
C ASP A 75 -22.61 -26.64 10.70
N PRO A 76 -21.58 -26.28 9.91
CA PRO A 76 -20.41 -25.67 10.50
C PRO A 76 -20.89 -24.32 11.02
N ALA A 77 -21.10 -24.28 12.33
CA ALA A 77 -21.14 -23.08 13.13
C ALA A 77 -20.22 -22.06 12.47
N ARG A 78 -20.83 -20.96 12.05
CA ARG A 78 -20.21 -19.67 11.77
C ARG A 78 -19.11 -19.51 12.80
N GLY A 79 -17.88 -19.82 12.39
CA GLY A 79 -16.74 -19.86 13.27
C GLY A 79 -16.63 -18.47 13.84
N ASP A 80 -17.02 -18.38 15.10
CA ASP A 80 -16.76 -17.27 15.99
C ASP A 80 -15.37 -16.76 15.61
N ALA A 81 -15.33 -15.55 15.04
CA ALA A 81 -14.10 -14.80 14.91
C ALA A 81 -13.68 -14.55 16.35
N GLY A 82 -13.03 -15.56 16.92
CA GLY A 82 -12.67 -15.63 18.31
C GLY A 82 -11.99 -14.32 18.59
N SER A 83 -12.64 -13.55 19.48
CA SER A 83 -12.13 -12.29 19.97
C SER A 83 -10.65 -12.50 20.25
N ALA A 84 -9.80 -12.03 19.34
CA ALA A 84 -8.40 -11.91 19.64
C ALA A 84 -8.38 -11.08 20.91
N PRO A 85 -7.74 -11.53 22.00
CA PRO A 85 -7.69 -10.75 23.22
C PRO A 85 -7.25 -9.36 22.80
N ALA A 86 -8.06 -8.36 23.15
CA ALA A 86 -7.61 -6.99 23.18
C ALA A 86 -6.47 -7.01 24.20
N LEU A 87 -5.27 -7.32 23.71
CA LEU A 87 -4.04 -7.13 24.46
C LEU A 87 -4.07 -5.65 24.78
N GLY A 88 -4.29 -5.36 26.06
CA GLY A 88 -4.26 -4.01 26.57
C GLY A 88 -2.98 -3.34 26.10
N SER A 89 -3.04 -2.03 26.00
CA SER A 89 -1.96 -1.11 25.70
C SER A 89 -0.84 -1.13 26.75
N GLU A 90 -0.48 -2.31 27.26
CA GLU A 90 0.71 -2.55 28.04
C GLU A 90 1.87 -2.50 27.06
N ASP A 91 2.58 -1.36 27.07
CA ASP A 91 3.85 -1.21 26.39
C ASP A 91 4.69 -2.48 26.60
N PRO A 92 5.19 -3.13 25.53
CA PRO A 92 6.02 -4.32 25.69
C PRO A 92 7.22 -3.94 26.58
N PRO A 93 7.56 -4.75 27.61
CA PRO A 93 8.62 -4.40 28.55
C PRO A 93 9.90 -4.12 27.77
N ALA A 94 10.45 -2.93 27.99
CA ALA A 94 11.52 -2.32 27.22
C ALA A 94 12.82 -3.14 27.19
N ASP A 95 12.96 -4.10 28.12
CA ASP A 95 14.21 -4.83 28.36
C ASP A 95 14.16 -6.30 27.93
N GLY A 96 13.01 -6.77 27.41
CA GLY A 96 12.82 -8.17 27.00
C GLY A 96 13.11 -8.42 25.53
N LYS A 97 13.97 -9.41 25.23
CA LYS A 97 14.17 -9.91 23.86
C LYS A 97 12.82 -10.39 23.30
N LEU A 98 12.43 -9.88 22.14
CA LEU A 98 11.21 -10.26 21.43
C LEU A 98 11.44 -11.61 20.77
N GLU A 99 10.97 -12.69 21.38
CA GLU A 99 11.08 -14.04 20.83
C GLU A 99 9.77 -14.82 20.95
N GLY A 100 9.67 -15.90 20.17
CA GLY A 100 8.57 -16.85 20.24
C GLY A 100 7.19 -16.20 20.10
N PRO A 101 6.19 -16.58 20.91
CA PRO A 101 4.83 -16.06 20.81
C PRO A 101 4.71 -14.54 20.98
N LYS A 102 5.59 -13.92 21.76
CA LYS A 102 5.59 -12.47 21.97
C LYS A 102 6.01 -11.73 20.71
N LEU A 103 7.02 -12.23 20.00
CA LEU A 103 7.44 -11.67 18.71
C LEU A 103 6.29 -11.73 17.69
N GLU A 104 5.61 -12.88 17.60
CA GLU A 104 4.46 -13.05 16.70
C GLU A 104 3.31 -12.10 17.03
N ALA A 105 3.00 -11.89 18.31
CA ALA A 105 1.97 -10.96 18.75
C ALA A 105 2.29 -9.51 18.32
N VAL A 106 3.52 -9.04 18.53
CA VAL A 106 3.96 -7.69 18.14
C VAL A 106 3.96 -7.53 16.62
N MET A 107 4.39 -8.54 15.86
CA MET A 107 4.31 -8.50 14.40
C MET A 107 2.86 -8.48 13.89
N ALA A 108 1.96 -9.20 14.54
CA ALA A 108 0.54 -9.17 14.21
C ALA A 108 -0.09 -7.81 14.53
N GLU A 109 0.34 -7.15 15.61
CA GLU A 109 -0.07 -5.80 15.97
C GLU A 109 0.37 -4.77 14.92
N ALA A 110 1.63 -4.81 14.48
CA ALA A 110 2.13 -3.93 13.42
C ALA A 110 1.32 -4.06 12.12
N ASN A 111 0.99 -5.29 11.74
CA ASN A 111 0.13 -5.55 10.58
C ASN A 111 -1.29 -5.00 10.79
N ARG A 112 -1.87 -5.19 11.98
CA ARG A 112 -3.22 -4.70 12.29
C ARG A 112 -3.30 -3.18 12.23
N ALA A 113 -2.28 -2.48 12.73
CA ALA A 113 -2.18 -1.03 12.60
C ALA A 113 -2.09 -0.60 11.12
N TYR A 114 -1.27 -1.31 10.33
CA TYR A 114 -1.18 -1.06 8.89
C TYR A 114 -2.53 -1.25 8.17
N ASP A 115 -3.26 -2.33 8.48
CA ASP A 115 -4.56 -2.64 7.89
C ASP A 115 -5.65 -1.61 8.26
N LYS A 116 -5.51 -0.96 9.42
CA LYS A 116 -6.37 0.14 9.87
C LYS A 116 -6.00 1.51 9.30
N MET A 117 -4.96 1.59 8.46
CA MET A 117 -4.37 2.82 7.95
C MET A 117 -3.70 3.69 9.02
N GLU A 118 -3.35 3.11 10.18
CA GLU A 118 -2.57 3.73 11.25
C GLU A 118 -1.07 3.57 10.92
N PHE A 119 -0.59 4.24 9.87
CA PHE A 119 0.75 3.99 9.31
C PHE A 119 1.89 4.40 10.26
N ASP A 120 1.70 5.46 11.05
CA ASP A 120 2.66 5.88 12.08
C ASP A 120 2.87 4.79 13.14
N ASP A 121 1.77 4.22 13.65
CA ASP A 121 1.81 3.16 14.65
C ASP A 121 2.39 1.88 14.06
N ALA A 122 1.98 1.51 12.85
CA ALA A 122 2.55 0.37 12.13
C ALA A 122 4.07 0.48 11.98
N ARG A 123 4.58 1.67 11.62
CA ARG A 123 6.02 1.94 11.51
C ARG A 123 6.71 1.86 12.86
N SER A 124 6.14 2.48 13.89
CA SER A 124 6.69 2.47 15.25
C SER A 124 6.85 1.04 15.77
N ILE A 125 5.81 0.21 15.64
CA ILE A 125 5.83 -1.19 16.09
C ILE A 125 6.80 -2.04 15.24
N ALA A 126 6.75 -1.90 13.91
CA ALA A 126 7.67 -2.61 13.02
C ALA A 126 9.14 -2.25 13.30
N GLN A 127 9.43 -0.97 13.59
CA GLN A 127 10.77 -0.53 13.96
C GLN A 127 11.25 -1.17 15.28
N LYS A 128 10.37 -1.34 16.28
CA LYS A 128 10.72 -2.07 17.52
C LYS A 128 11.17 -3.50 17.21
N VAL A 129 10.47 -4.19 16.31
CA VAL A 129 10.84 -5.55 15.88
C VAL A 129 12.16 -5.54 15.11
N LEU A 130 12.33 -4.63 14.13
CA LEU A 130 13.52 -4.57 13.28
C LEU A 130 14.81 -4.19 14.03
N LYS A 131 14.70 -3.47 15.15
CA LYS A 131 15.85 -3.20 16.04
C LYS A 131 16.46 -4.49 16.60
N GLN A 132 15.65 -5.53 16.81
CA GLN A 132 16.11 -6.82 17.34
C GLN A 132 16.27 -7.88 16.24
N HIS A 133 15.46 -7.80 15.20
CA HIS A 133 15.40 -8.74 14.07
C HIS A 133 15.50 -7.99 12.74
N PRO A 134 16.69 -7.47 12.38
CA PRO A 134 16.86 -6.56 11.24
C PRO A 134 16.57 -7.21 9.88
N THR A 135 16.57 -8.54 9.81
CA THR A 135 16.27 -9.32 8.60
C THR A 135 14.81 -9.76 8.51
N ASN A 136 13.96 -9.34 9.46
CA ASN A 136 12.56 -9.73 9.48
C ASN A 136 11.80 -9.16 8.28
N THR A 137 11.62 -10.00 7.26
CA THR A 137 11.07 -9.60 5.97
C THR A 137 9.64 -9.08 6.08
N ARG A 138 8.83 -9.63 6.98
CA ARG A 138 7.44 -9.18 7.20
C ARG A 138 7.41 -7.73 7.65
N MET A 139 8.25 -7.37 8.63
CA MET A 139 8.32 -6.01 9.16
C MET A 139 8.99 -5.04 8.18
N LEU A 140 10.00 -5.49 7.42
CA LEU A 140 10.58 -4.69 6.32
C LEU A 140 9.53 -4.32 5.26
N ARG A 141 8.62 -5.25 4.92
CA ARG A 141 7.53 -4.98 3.97
C ARG A 141 6.54 -3.94 4.52
N VAL A 142 6.20 -4.02 5.81
CA VAL A 142 5.34 -3.03 6.48
C VAL A 142 5.97 -1.65 6.40
N MET A 143 7.24 -1.52 6.80
CA MET A 143 7.97 -0.24 6.75
C MET A 143 8.00 0.35 5.33
N ALA A 144 8.49 -0.42 4.35
CA ALA A 144 8.63 0.06 2.97
C ALA A 144 7.29 0.55 2.41
N SER A 145 6.20 -0.18 2.70
CA SER A 145 4.89 0.17 2.15
C SER A 145 4.20 1.32 2.86
N ALA A 146 4.35 1.44 4.18
CA ALA A 146 3.84 2.60 4.90
C ALA A 146 4.47 3.89 4.36
N HIS A 147 5.79 3.90 4.14
CA HIS A 147 6.47 5.02 3.50
C HIS A 147 6.02 5.27 2.05
N CYS A 148 5.71 4.21 1.29
CA CYS A 148 5.16 4.38 -0.06
C CYS A 148 3.81 5.12 -0.05
N ILE A 149 2.93 4.79 0.91
CA ILE A 149 1.61 5.42 1.02
C ILE A 149 1.74 6.91 1.34
N GLU A 150 2.71 7.27 2.17
CA GLU A 150 3.02 8.66 2.52
C GLU A 150 3.88 9.38 1.47
N SER A 151 4.21 8.73 0.36
CA SER A 151 5.11 9.25 -0.68
C SER A 151 6.53 9.61 -0.20
N ASP A 152 6.98 9.01 0.91
CA ASP A 152 8.35 9.14 1.42
C ASP A 152 9.29 8.18 0.69
N THR A 153 9.70 8.60 -0.51
CA THR A 153 10.57 7.82 -1.39
C THR A 153 11.92 7.46 -0.76
N ALA A 154 12.47 8.33 0.08
CA ALA A 154 13.80 8.16 0.66
C ALA A 154 13.82 7.04 1.70
N GLU A 155 12.92 7.08 2.68
CA GLU A 155 12.82 6.02 3.67
C GLU A 155 12.25 4.73 3.06
N ALA A 156 11.31 4.81 2.12
CA ALA A 156 10.85 3.62 1.40
C ALA A 156 12.00 2.88 0.70
N GLN A 157 12.90 3.60 0.01
CA GLN A 157 14.05 3.02 -0.69
C GLN A 157 15.02 2.34 0.29
N LYS A 158 15.22 2.92 1.47
CA LYS A 158 16.07 2.34 2.52
C LYS A 158 15.58 0.98 2.99
N TYR A 159 14.30 0.83 3.31
CA TYR A 159 13.75 -0.47 3.71
C TYR A 159 13.61 -1.44 2.53
N PHE A 160 13.34 -0.93 1.34
CA PHE A 160 13.33 -1.72 0.10
C PHE A 160 14.68 -2.42 -0.15
N ASN A 161 15.80 -1.72 0.07
CA ASN A 161 17.14 -2.28 -0.12
C ASN A 161 17.46 -3.45 0.83
N LEU A 162 16.76 -3.54 1.96
CA LEU A 162 16.91 -4.61 2.94
C LEU A 162 16.05 -5.84 2.61
N LEU A 163 15.06 -5.70 1.71
CA LEU A 163 14.20 -6.82 1.32
C LEU A 163 14.97 -7.83 0.46
N PRO A 164 14.67 -9.14 0.59
CA PRO A 164 15.20 -10.15 -0.30
C PRO A 164 14.66 -9.97 -1.73
N PRO A 165 15.37 -10.45 -2.76
CA PRO A 165 14.98 -10.26 -4.17
C PRO A 165 13.52 -10.55 -4.53
N PRO A 166 12.90 -11.69 -4.13
CA PRO A 166 11.51 -11.97 -4.50
C PRO A 166 10.52 -10.94 -3.94
N ASP A 167 10.86 -10.31 -2.82
CA ASP A 167 10.00 -9.32 -2.17
C ASP A 167 10.19 -7.91 -2.70
N ARG A 168 11.36 -7.60 -3.22
CA ARG A 168 11.60 -6.35 -3.94
C ARG A 168 10.69 -6.25 -5.16
N GLU A 169 10.56 -7.30 -5.95
CA GLU A 169 9.69 -7.28 -7.14
C GLU A 169 8.23 -7.00 -6.77
N GLN A 170 7.71 -7.67 -5.74
CA GLN A 170 6.35 -7.40 -5.26
C GLN A 170 6.19 -5.97 -4.72
N MET A 171 7.21 -5.47 -4.01
CA MET A 171 7.21 -4.14 -3.43
C MET A 171 7.20 -3.04 -4.51
N LYS A 172 7.93 -3.22 -5.61
CA LYS A 172 7.89 -2.30 -6.77
C LYS A 172 6.46 -2.14 -7.30
N THR A 173 5.77 -3.26 -7.57
CA THR A 173 4.41 -3.24 -8.11
C THR A 173 3.42 -2.56 -7.16
N ARG A 174 3.56 -2.81 -5.85
CA ARG A 174 2.69 -2.24 -4.82
C ARG A 174 2.91 -0.74 -4.66
N CYS A 175 4.17 -0.30 -4.58
CA CYS A 175 4.50 1.11 -4.38
C CYS A 175 4.29 1.98 -5.61
N ALA A 176 4.33 1.40 -6.82
CA ALA A 176 4.01 2.11 -8.05
C ALA A 176 2.60 2.73 -8.05
N ARG A 177 1.65 2.14 -7.32
CA ARG A 177 0.28 2.67 -7.16
C ARG A 177 0.23 4.01 -6.43
N TYR A 178 1.26 4.31 -5.65
CA TYR A 178 1.41 5.55 -4.88
C TYR A 178 2.42 6.50 -5.53
N GLY A 179 2.84 6.26 -6.78
CA GLY A 179 3.83 7.08 -7.47
C GLY A 179 5.27 6.90 -6.98
N VAL A 180 5.52 5.93 -6.09
CA VAL A 180 6.87 5.62 -5.60
C VAL A 180 7.50 4.54 -6.48
N THR A 181 8.68 4.85 -7.01
CA THR A 181 9.50 3.91 -7.79
C THR A 181 10.79 3.63 -7.05
N PHE A 182 11.34 2.43 -7.24
CA PHE A 182 12.58 2.01 -6.58
C PHE A 182 13.68 1.75 -7.59
N THR A 183 14.90 1.99 -7.14
CA THR A 183 16.11 1.50 -7.82
C THR A 183 16.60 0.25 -7.12
N ASP A 184 16.93 -0.81 -7.86
CA ASP A 184 17.49 -2.01 -7.25
C ASP A 184 18.87 -1.72 -6.65
N PRO A 185 19.19 -2.28 -5.47
CA PRO A 185 20.54 -2.22 -4.94
C PRO A 185 21.48 -2.99 -5.89
N PRO A 186 22.76 -2.57 -6.01
CA PRO A 186 23.73 -3.30 -6.81
C PRO A 186 23.82 -4.75 -6.31
N ALA A 187 23.87 -5.69 -7.26
CA ALA A 187 24.10 -7.10 -6.94
C ALA A 187 25.40 -7.23 -6.15
N LYS A 188 25.34 -7.85 -4.97
CA LYS A 188 26.52 -8.19 -4.16
C LYS A 188 27.06 -9.55 -4.56
#